data_AF-A0A1B8A9Y2-F1
#
_entry.id   AF-A0A1B8A9Y2-F1
#
_cell.length_a   1.000
_cell.length_b   1.000
_cell.length_c   1.000
_cell.angle_alpha   90.00
_cell.angle_beta   90.00
_cell.angle_gamma   90.00
#
_symmetry.space_group_name_H-M   'P 1'
#
loop_
_entity.id
_entity.type
_entity.pdbx_description
1 polymer ?
#
loop_
_entity_poly.entity_id
_entity_poly.type
_entity_poly.pdbx_seq_one_letter_code
_entity_poly.pdbx_strand_id
1 'polypeptide(L)'
;MAALLELGAHALPAMRRFCSDNAFLSILWMLDSASSHLLKSLELGGMLELAFSIATERVSSVQTNRQVVALERLLKLLYRDGQMNGNTVSLPARDFSDFLDALLQMVLSIDYTDTRLAGLFHSWGATIQTGVYLRLNKVLRSSVFEENIRLCLRRHPGLLHCFDFVHSHSLHCPALAGRWAVRYFLDHVPGYMLWLIQELKQQGFPLDRHGVEQLDLSKFKEDGSIPG
;
A
#
# COMPACT_ATOMS: atom_id res chain seq x y z
N MET A 1 -20.72 17.55 35.02
CA MET A 1 -19.57 17.71 34.07
C MET A 1 -18.27 17.16 34.63
N ALA A 2 -17.89 17.42 35.88
CA ALA A 2 -16.68 16.85 36.49
C ALA A 2 -16.66 15.30 36.52
N ALA A 3 -17.79 14.66 36.85
CA ALA A 3 -17.89 13.20 36.88
C ALA A 3 -17.68 12.51 35.50
N LEU A 4 -18.03 13.17 34.39
CA LEU A 4 -17.77 12.66 33.03
C LEU A 4 -16.30 12.79 32.63
N LEU A 5 -15.63 13.82 33.12
CA LEU A 5 -14.19 14.03 32.93
C LEU A 5 -13.36 13.06 33.78
N GLU A 6 -13.78 12.76 35.01
CA GLU A 6 -13.15 11.73 35.86
C GLU A 6 -13.31 10.31 35.29
N LEU A 7 -14.48 9.99 34.71
CA LEU A 7 -14.69 8.74 33.99
C LEU A 7 -13.78 8.62 32.75
N GLY A 8 -13.56 9.72 32.02
CA GLY A 8 -12.58 9.77 30.92
C GLY A 8 -11.11 9.63 31.39
N ALA A 9 -10.78 10.18 32.56
CA ALA A 9 -9.45 10.09 33.15
C ALA A 9 -9.11 8.68 33.65
N HIS A 10 -10.09 7.93 34.16
CA HIS A 10 -9.92 6.52 34.54
C HIS A 10 -9.98 5.55 33.35
N ALA A 11 -10.58 5.96 32.22
CA ALA A 11 -10.53 5.21 30.98
C ALA A 11 -9.16 5.29 30.30
N LEU A 12 -8.42 6.38 30.44
CA LEU A 12 -7.12 6.58 29.78
C LEU A 12 -6.06 5.50 30.07
N PRO A 13 -5.83 5.04 31.32
CA PRO A 13 -4.89 3.95 31.60
C PRO A 13 -5.37 2.59 31.08
N ALA A 14 -6.68 2.34 31.13
CA ALA A 14 -7.29 1.12 30.61
C ALA A 14 -7.26 1.10 29.07
N MET A 15 -7.52 2.24 28.43
CA MET A 15 -7.35 2.46 27.00
C MET A 15 -5.88 2.35 26.62
N ARG A 16 -4.92 2.88 27.40
CA ARG A 16 -3.49 2.74 27.13
C ARG A 16 -3.00 1.29 27.22
N ARG A 17 -3.55 0.49 28.15
CA ARG A 17 -3.36 -0.98 28.21
C ARG A 17 -4.09 -1.72 27.08
N PHE A 18 -5.28 -1.27 26.70
CA PHE A 18 -6.00 -1.86 25.56
C PHE A 18 -5.31 -1.51 24.23
N CYS A 19 -4.70 -0.32 24.13
CA CYS A 19 -3.80 0.12 23.07
C CYS A 19 -2.44 -0.59 23.10
N SER A 20 -2.03 -1.29 24.17
CA SER A 20 -0.82 -2.12 24.09
C SER A 20 -1.11 -3.47 23.45
N ASP A 21 -2.32 -4.01 23.67
CA ASP A 21 -2.71 -5.34 23.19
C ASP A 21 -3.51 -5.28 21.87
N ASN A 22 -4.10 -4.12 21.55
CA ASN A 22 -4.86 -3.82 20.33
C ASN A 22 -4.48 -2.43 19.79
N ALA A 23 -3.18 -2.13 19.74
CA ALA A 23 -2.62 -0.80 19.40
C ALA A 23 -3.22 -0.20 18.15
N PHE A 24 -3.25 -0.96 17.06
CA PHE A 24 -3.73 -0.49 15.78
C PHE A 24 -5.24 -0.20 15.78
N LEU A 25 -6.05 -1.11 16.32
CA LEU A 25 -7.50 -0.87 16.43
C LEU A 25 -7.77 0.33 17.33
N SER A 26 -7.10 0.43 18.46
CA SER A 26 -7.31 1.55 19.38
C SER A 26 -6.88 2.88 18.77
N ILE A 27 -5.81 2.90 17.95
CA ILE A 27 -5.40 4.05 17.14
C ILE A 27 -6.47 4.42 16.10
N LEU A 28 -7.00 3.45 15.36
CA LEU A 28 -8.08 3.69 14.38
C LEU A 28 -9.35 4.22 15.06
N TRP A 29 -9.74 3.62 16.19
CA TRP A 29 -10.90 4.06 16.95
C TRP A 29 -10.68 5.43 17.57
N MET A 30 -9.46 5.74 18.03
CA MET A 30 -9.08 7.09 18.43
C MET A 30 -9.18 8.05 17.26
N LEU A 31 -8.77 7.70 16.05
CA LEU A 31 -8.90 8.57 14.87
C LEU A 31 -10.35 8.76 14.42
N ASP A 32 -11.18 7.73 14.61
CA ASP A 32 -12.62 7.78 14.34
C ASP A 32 -13.40 8.59 15.39
N SER A 33 -12.94 8.61 16.65
CA SER A 33 -13.61 9.30 17.77
C SER A 33 -12.96 10.63 18.17
N ALA A 34 -11.71 10.88 17.78
CA ALA A 34 -11.02 12.12 18.06
C ALA A 34 -11.64 13.25 17.25
N SER A 35 -11.97 14.33 17.95
CA SER A 35 -12.29 15.58 17.28
C SER A 35 -11.08 16.07 16.49
N SER A 36 -11.32 16.81 15.40
CA SER A 36 -10.26 17.48 14.64
C SER A 36 -9.35 18.36 15.52
N HIS A 37 -9.82 18.79 16.70
CA HIS A 37 -9.03 19.53 17.68
C HIS A 37 -7.97 18.69 18.38
N LEU A 38 -8.27 17.42 18.70
CA LEU A 38 -7.33 16.48 19.32
C LEU A 38 -6.21 16.12 18.34
N LEU A 39 -6.55 15.93 17.06
CA LEU A 39 -5.56 15.64 16.03
C LEU A 39 -4.69 16.85 15.68
N LYS A 40 -5.23 18.07 15.78
CA LYS A 40 -4.45 19.32 15.70
C LYS A 40 -3.50 19.54 16.88
N SER A 41 -3.72 18.87 18.01
CA SER A 41 -2.85 18.96 19.18
C SER A 41 -1.60 18.06 19.08
N LEU A 42 -1.57 17.15 18.10
CA LEU A 42 -0.37 16.39 17.77
C LEU A 42 0.60 17.28 17.00
N GLU A 43 1.87 17.28 17.43
CA GLU A 43 2.95 17.88 16.65
C GLU A 43 3.08 17.17 15.28
N LEU A 44 3.58 17.90 14.27
CA LEU A 44 3.75 17.38 12.91
C LEU A 44 4.51 16.05 12.86
N GLY A 45 5.59 15.92 13.63
CA GLY A 45 6.35 14.67 13.73
C GLY A 45 5.50 13.50 14.21
N GLY A 46 4.67 13.71 15.23
CA GLY A 46 3.75 12.69 15.73
C GLY A 46 2.66 12.31 14.72
N MET A 47 2.18 13.25 13.90
CA MET A 47 1.23 12.95 12.82
C MET A 47 1.86 12.13 11.69
N LEU A 48 3.12 12.40 11.33
CA LEU A 48 3.87 11.63 10.33
C LEU A 48 4.18 10.22 10.82
N GLU A 49 4.64 10.08 12.07
CA GLU A 49 4.87 8.77 12.69
C GLU A 49 3.58 7.96 12.75
N LEU A 50 2.46 8.59 13.12
CA LEU A 50 1.16 7.92 13.16
C LEU A 50 0.71 7.45 11.78
N ALA A 51 0.85 8.31 10.76
CA ALA A 51 0.53 7.95 9.38
C ALA A 51 1.41 6.80 8.87
N PHE A 52 2.72 6.83 9.20
CA PHE A 52 3.65 5.74 8.90
C PHE A 52 3.23 4.45 9.58
N SER A 53 3.01 4.46 10.90
CA SER A 53 2.60 3.27 11.66
C SER A 53 1.33 2.66 11.10
N ILE A 54 0.32 3.49 10.78
CA ILE A 54 -0.93 3.02 10.19
C ILE A 54 -0.69 2.44 8.80
N ALA A 55 0.14 3.07 7.96
CA ALA A 55 0.43 2.59 6.61
C ALA A 55 1.20 1.27 6.60
N THR A 56 2.07 1.04 7.59
CA THR A 56 2.92 -0.16 7.67
C THR A 56 2.27 -1.33 8.41
N GLU A 57 1.19 -1.08 9.16
CA GLU A 57 0.52 -2.13 9.91
C GLU A 57 -0.14 -3.15 8.97
N ARG A 58 0.11 -4.43 9.25
CA ARG A 58 -0.55 -5.53 8.54
C ARG A 58 -1.88 -5.83 9.19
N VAL A 59 -2.96 -5.49 8.48
CA VAL A 59 -4.32 -5.64 8.99
C VAL A 59 -5.05 -6.75 8.27
N SER A 60 -6.08 -7.31 8.92
CA SER A 60 -6.98 -8.25 8.25
C SER A 60 -7.77 -7.56 7.13
N SER A 61 -8.23 -8.32 6.13
CA SER A 61 -9.01 -7.80 4.99
C SER A 61 -10.26 -7.02 5.40
N VAL A 62 -10.85 -7.36 6.55
CA VAL A 62 -12.01 -6.69 7.16
C VAL A 62 -11.64 -5.29 7.69
N GLN A 63 -10.40 -5.10 8.11
CA GLN A 63 -9.88 -3.87 8.71
C GLN A 63 -9.20 -2.94 7.69
N THR A 64 -8.80 -3.44 6.52
CA THR A 64 -8.13 -2.64 5.48
C THR A 64 -8.93 -1.39 5.07
N ASN A 65 -10.26 -1.49 5.00
CA ASN A 65 -11.09 -0.32 4.69
C ASN A 65 -11.01 0.76 5.78
N ARG A 66 -10.98 0.35 7.06
CA ARG A 66 -10.85 1.31 8.18
C ARG A 66 -9.46 1.93 8.19
N GLN A 67 -8.42 1.15 7.90
CA GLN A 67 -7.05 1.63 7.76
C GLN A 67 -6.96 2.72 6.68
N VAL A 68 -7.47 2.45 5.47
CA VAL A 68 -7.48 3.39 4.35
C VAL A 68 -8.20 4.68 4.72
N VAL A 69 -9.40 4.59 5.31
CA VAL A 69 -10.20 5.76 5.70
C VAL A 69 -9.50 6.60 6.78
N ALA A 70 -8.93 5.95 7.80
CA ALA A 70 -8.19 6.65 8.85
C ALA A 70 -6.96 7.35 8.30
N LEU A 71 -6.22 6.68 7.41
CA LEU A 71 -5.04 7.26 6.77
C LEU A 71 -5.42 8.43 5.85
N GLU A 72 -6.51 8.31 5.08
CA GLU A 72 -7.02 9.41 4.26
C GLU A 72 -7.36 10.64 5.11
N ARG A 73 -7.96 10.45 6.29
CA ARG A 73 -8.25 11.56 7.22
C ARG A 73 -6.97 12.21 7.75
N LEU A 74 -5.96 11.42 8.10
CA LEU A 74 -4.66 11.94 8.53
C LEU A 74 -3.95 12.71 7.42
N LEU A 75 -3.94 12.19 6.19
CA LEU A 75 -3.38 12.88 5.04
C LEU A 75 -4.10 14.21 4.77
N LYS A 76 -5.44 14.24 4.90
CA LYS A 76 -6.21 15.50 4.83
C LYS A 76 -5.76 16.50 5.88
N LEU A 77 -5.47 16.07 7.11
CA LEU A 77 -5.00 16.97 8.17
C LEU A 77 -3.58 17.49 7.88
N LEU A 78 -2.67 16.61 7.44
CA LEU A 78 -1.31 16.96 7.05
C LEU A 78 -1.28 17.93 5.85
N TYR A 79 -2.21 17.77 4.90
CA TYR A 79 -2.31 18.60 3.72
C TYR A 79 -3.00 19.96 3.96
N ARG A 80 -3.96 20.03 4.92
CA ARG A 80 -4.87 21.19 5.07
C ARG A 80 -4.22 22.45 5.67
N ASP A 81 -2.90 22.55 5.77
CA ASP A 81 -2.26 23.66 6.49
C ASP A 81 -1.26 24.52 5.70
N GLY A 82 -1.47 24.68 4.38
CA GLY A 82 -0.77 25.72 3.61
C GLY A 82 -1.54 27.04 3.43
N GLN A 83 -2.84 27.07 3.76
CA GLN A 83 -3.78 28.07 3.23
C GLN A 83 -4.64 28.80 4.28
N MET A 84 -4.65 28.38 5.55
CA MET A 84 -5.51 28.99 6.57
C MET A 84 -4.75 29.21 7.88
N ASN A 85 -4.31 30.47 8.06
CA ASN A 85 -3.86 31.11 9.30
C ASN A 85 -2.49 30.71 9.85
N GLY A 86 -1.64 31.72 10.01
CA GLY A 86 -0.32 31.61 10.62
C GLY A 86 -0.38 30.98 12.01
N ASN A 87 0.62 30.13 12.26
CA ASN A 87 1.00 29.42 13.49
C ASN A 87 0.73 27.91 13.55
N THR A 88 0.43 27.25 12.43
CA THR A 88 0.37 25.78 12.37
C THR A 88 1.51 25.19 11.53
N VAL A 89 2.10 24.13 12.07
CA VAL A 89 3.29 23.44 11.55
C VAL A 89 2.90 22.62 10.32
N SER A 90 2.97 23.25 9.14
CA SER A 90 2.71 22.60 7.86
C SER A 90 3.97 21.96 7.30
N LEU A 91 3.85 20.73 6.78
CA LEU A 91 4.95 20.14 6.02
C LEU A 91 5.11 20.90 4.69
N PRO A 92 6.32 21.32 4.29
CA PRO A 92 6.54 21.88 2.96
C PRO A 92 6.01 20.91 1.89
N ALA A 93 5.41 21.45 0.82
CA ALA A 93 4.76 20.62 -0.21
C ALA A 93 5.68 19.54 -0.81
N ARG A 94 6.98 19.84 -0.90
CA ARG A 94 8.00 18.89 -1.33
C ARG A 94 8.18 17.73 -0.35
N ASP A 95 8.32 18.02 0.93
CA ASP A 95 8.52 17.03 1.98
C ASP A 95 7.28 16.13 2.13
N PHE A 96 6.08 16.66 1.88
CA PHE A 96 4.85 15.87 1.84
C PHE A 96 4.81 14.92 0.63
N SER A 97 5.25 15.37 -0.53
CA SER A 97 5.40 14.52 -1.70
C SER A 97 6.41 13.41 -1.46
N ASP A 98 7.58 13.75 -0.88
CA ASP A 98 8.63 12.78 -0.59
C ASP A 98 8.16 11.74 0.46
N PHE A 99 7.40 12.18 1.46
CA PHE A 99 6.76 11.31 2.45
C PHE A 99 5.76 10.33 1.80
N LEU A 100 4.86 10.84 0.95
CA LEU A 100 3.90 10.02 0.21
C LEU A 100 4.58 9.02 -0.72
N ASP A 101 5.63 9.44 -1.42
CA ASP A 101 6.43 8.57 -2.28
C ASP A 101 7.10 7.44 -1.49
N ALA A 102 7.60 7.73 -0.29
CA ALA A 102 8.19 6.73 0.60
C ALA A 102 7.14 5.72 1.10
N LEU A 103 5.95 6.21 1.52
CA LEU A 103 4.84 5.34 1.89
C LEU A 103 4.41 4.43 0.74
N LEU A 104 4.30 4.99 -0.48
CA LEU A 104 3.96 4.25 -1.68
C LEU A 104 4.98 3.14 -1.98
N GLN A 105 6.29 3.42 -1.90
CA GLN A 105 7.29 2.37 -2.15
C GLN A 105 7.24 1.24 -1.13
N MET A 106 6.89 1.52 0.13
CA MET A 106 6.76 0.50 1.16
C MET A 106 5.56 -0.42 0.92
N VAL A 107 4.41 0.15 0.54
CA VAL A 107 3.21 -0.65 0.26
C VAL A 107 3.23 -1.31 -1.12
N LEU A 108 4.14 -0.90 -2.01
CA LEU A 108 4.46 -1.56 -3.29
C LEU A 108 5.67 -2.50 -3.17
N SER A 109 5.80 -3.23 -2.07
CA SER A 109 6.82 -4.27 -1.94
C SER A 109 6.36 -5.59 -2.56
N ILE A 110 7.26 -6.27 -3.28
CA ILE A 110 7.02 -7.62 -3.82
C ILE A 110 6.80 -8.68 -2.72
N ASP A 111 7.26 -8.41 -1.49
CA ASP A 111 7.10 -9.31 -0.36
C ASP A 111 5.75 -9.09 0.37
N TYR A 112 5.19 -7.89 0.20
CA TYR A 112 3.93 -7.47 0.80
C TYR A 112 3.39 -6.27 0.01
N THR A 113 2.29 -6.47 -0.72
CA THR A 113 1.64 -5.40 -1.48
C THR A 113 0.27 -5.10 -0.92
N ASP A 114 0.01 -3.83 -0.61
CA ASP A 114 -1.33 -3.33 -0.32
C ASP A 114 -1.78 -2.39 -1.44
N THR A 115 -2.58 -2.92 -2.36
CA THR A 115 -3.08 -2.19 -3.53
C THR A 115 -4.07 -1.09 -3.16
N ARG A 116 -4.77 -1.20 -2.01
CA ARG A 116 -5.71 -0.17 -1.55
C ARG A 116 -4.98 1.03 -1.00
N LEU A 117 -3.96 0.81 -0.17
CA LEU A 117 -3.09 1.88 0.31
C LEU A 117 -2.26 2.48 -0.84
N ALA A 118 -1.75 1.66 -1.76
CA ALA A 118 -1.06 2.16 -2.95
C ALA A 118 -1.97 3.06 -3.80
N GLY A 119 -3.22 2.65 -4.00
CA GLY A 119 -4.25 3.45 -4.68
C GLY A 119 -4.54 4.76 -3.96
N LEU A 120 -4.62 4.74 -2.62
CA LEU A 120 -4.76 5.94 -1.80
C LEU A 120 -3.59 6.89 -2.02
N PHE A 121 -2.35 6.49 -1.77
CA PHE A 121 -1.19 7.38 -1.91
C PHE A 121 -1.06 7.91 -3.34
N HIS A 122 -1.33 7.06 -4.33
CA HIS A 122 -1.31 7.49 -5.71
C HIS A 122 -2.37 8.57 -6.01
N SER A 123 -3.59 8.45 -5.47
CA SER A 123 -4.63 9.49 -5.59
C SER A 123 -4.23 10.82 -4.93
N TRP A 124 -3.30 10.78 -3.97
CA TRP A 124 -2.70 11.95 -3.32
C TRP A 124 -1.47 12.50 -4.06
N GLY A 125 -1.14 11.95 -5.24
CA GLY A 125 -0.05 12.43 -6.08
C GLY A 125 1.28 11.70 -5.91
N ALA A 126 1.33 10.63 -5.11
CA ALA A 126 2.54 9.83 -4.96
C ALA A 126 2.96 9.19 -6.29
N THR A 127 4.28 9.12 -6.50
CA THR A 127 4.90 8.59 -7.71
C THR A 127 5.62 7.28 -7.45
N ILE A 128 5.47 6.32 -8.37
CA ILE A 128 6.20 5.05 -8.29
C ILE A 128 7.66 5.33 -8.66
N GLN A 129 8.58 5.01 -7.75
CA GLN A 129 10.00 5.23 -7.98
C GLN A 129 10.59 4.16 -8.89
N THR A 130 11.64 4.54 -9.62
CA THR A 130 12.43 3.66 -10.51
C THR A 130 12.82 2.33 -9.86
N GLY A 131 13.12 2.33 -8.55
CA GLY A 131 13.50 1.13 -7.82
C GLY A 131 12.44 0.02 -7.83
N VAL A 132 11.15 0.36 -7.84
CA VAL A 132 10.06 -0.64 -7.89
C VAL A 132 10.01 -1.32 -9.25
N TYR A 133 10.07 -0.55 -10.34
CA TYR A 133 10.12 -1.09 -11.70
C TYR A 133 11.30 -2.04 -11.91
N LEU A 134 12.50 -1.63 -11.50
CA LEU A 134 13.71 -2.45 -11.62
C LEU A 134 13.63 -3.72 -10.77
N ARG A 135 13.06 -3.63 -9.56
CA ARG A 135 12.90 -4.78 -8.68
C ARG A 135 11.91 -5.79 -9.24
N LEU A 136 10.78 -5.34 -9.79
CA LEU A 136 9.82 -6.21 -10.48
C LEU A 136 10.48 -6.94 -11.66
N ASN A 137 11.13 -6.20 -12.56
CA ASN A 137 11.84 -6.80 -13.69
C ASN A 137 12.91 -7.81 -13.24
N LYS A 138 13.66 -7.53 -12.17
CA LYS A 138 14.66 -8.45 -11.64
C LYS A 138 14.04 -9.78 -11.21
N VAL A 139 12.88 -9.76 -10.56
CA VAL A 139 12.22 -10.98 -10.09
C VAL A 139 11.54 -11.72 -11.24
N LEU A 140 10.84 -11.00 -12.12
CA LEU A 140 10.15 -11.58 -13.29
C LEU A 140 11.11 -12.24 -14.27
N ARG A 141 12.38 -11.80 -14.31
CA ARG A 141 13.43 -12.37 -15.14
C ARG A 141 14.35 -13.34 -14.39
N SER A 142 14.00 -13.68 -13.16
CA SER A 142 14.78 -14.68 -12.41
C SER A 142 14.45 -16.07 -12.92
N SER A 143 15.44 -16.96 -12.99
CA SER A 143 15.22 -18.37 -13.32
C SER A 143 14.20 -19.02 -12.38
N VAL A 144 14.12 -18.58 -11.12
CA VAL A 144 13.12 -19.06 -10.16
C VAL A 144 11.70 -18.73 -10.63
N PHE A 145 11.46 -17.55 -11.19
CA PHE A 145 10.15 -17.21 -11.75
C PHE A 145 9.85 -18.00 -13.03
N GLU A 146 10.86 -18.18 -13.89
CA GLU A 146 10.75 -18.90 -15.17
C GLU A 146 10.66 -20.41 -15.04
N GLU A 147 11.19 -21.00 -13.97
CA GLU A 147 11.22 -22.46 -13.77
C GLU A 147 10.22 -22.92 -12.71
N ASN A 148 9.90 -22.06 -11.72
CA ASN A 148 9.04 -22.42 -10.59
C ASN A 148 8.30 -21.22 -10.00
N ILE A 149 7.26 -20.77 -10.71
CA ILE A 149 6.46 -19.63 -10.27
C ILE A 149 5.87 -19.82 -8.87
N ARG A 150 5.48 -21.04 -8.49
CA ARG A 150 4.91 -21.33 -7.17
C ARG A 150 5.93 -21.09 -6.06
N LEU A 151 7.18 -21.51 -6.27
CA LEU A 151 8.29 -21.23 -5.36
C LEU A 151 8.59 -19.73 -5.33
N CYS A 152 8.55 -19.05 -6.48
CA CYS A 152 8.73 -17.60 -6.56
C CYS A 152 7.67 -16.85 -5.74
N LEU A 153 6.39 -17.19 -5.90
CA LEU A 153 5.28 -16.58 -5.16
C LEU A 153 5.30 -16.94 -3.67
N ARG A 154 5.86 -18.09 -3.30
CA ARG A 154 6.13 -18.40 -1.89
C ARG A 154 7.17 -17.45 -1.28
N ARG A 155 8.18 -17.05 -2.05
CA ARG A 155 9.22 -16.09 -1.62
C ARG A 155 8.73 -14.64 -1.68
N HIS A 156 7.90 -14.32 -2.66
CA HIS A 156 7.40 -12.97 -2.93
C HIS A 156 5.86 -12.99 -3.06
N PRO A 157 5.13 -13.06 -1.93
CA PRO A 157 3.66 -13.20 -1.95
C PRO A 157 2.93 -12.01 -2.58
N GLY A 158 3.52 -10.81 -2.53
CA GLY A 158 2.96 -9.60 -3.13
C GLY A 158 3.25 -9.43 -4.62
N LEU A 159 4.06 -10.30 -5.24
CA LEU A 159 4.58 -10.09 -6.60
C LEU A 159 3.48 -9.82 -7.63
N LEU A 160 2.43 -10.64 -7.67
CA LEU A 160 1.36 -10.52 -8.66
C LEU A 160 0.56 -9.22 -8.45
N HIS A 161 0.23 -8.89 -7.19
CA HIS A 161 -0.46 -7.65 -6.85
C HIS A 161 0.38 -6.39 -7.16
N CYS A 162 1.68 -6.41 -6.84
CA CYS A 162 2.59 -5.31 -7.14
C CYS A 162 2.69 -5.09 -8.64
N PHE A 163 2.91 -6.18 -9.39
CA PHE A 163 2.97 -6.14 -10.84
C PHE A 163 1.67 -5.60 -11.44
N ASP A 164 0.51 -6.12 -11.04
CA ASP A 164 -0.78 -5.71 -11.60
C ASP A 164 -1.04 -4.21 -11.39
N PHE A 165 -0.72 -3.70 -10.20
CA PHE A 165 -0.83 -2.27 -9.89
C PHE A 165 0.14 -1.42 -10.73
N VAL A 166 1.43 -1.77 -10.74
CA VAL A 166 2.48 -1.01 -11.44
C VAL A 166 2.26 -1.03 -12.95
N HIS A 167 1.88 -2.18 -13.51
CA HIS A 167 1.58 -2.34 -14.93
C HIS A 167 0.35 -1.54 -15.34
N SER A 168 -0.75 -1.65 -14.58
CA SER A 168 -1.96 -0.86 -14.84
C SER A 168 -1.66 0.64 -14.77
N HIS A 169 -0.90 1.08 -13.76
CA HIS A 169 -0.51 2.47 -13.62
C HIS A 169 0.37 2.97 -14.79
N SER A 170 1.32 2.16 -15.24
CA SER A 170 2.22 2.49 -16.35
C SER A 170 1.50 2.70 -17.67
N LEU A 171 0.44 1.92 -17.93
CA LEU A 171 -0.36 2.03 -19.15
C LEU A 171 -1.31 3.23 -19.15
N HIS A 172 -1.87 3.59 -18.00
CA HIS A 172 -2.91 4.62 -17.90
C HIS A 172 -2.38 6.02 -17.58
N CYS A 173 -1.06 6.19 -17.44
CA CYS A 173 -0.45 7.50 -17.16
C CYS A 173 0.43 7.98 -18.33
N PRO A 174 -0.10 8.84 -19.23
CA PRO A 174 0.66 9.35 -20.39
C PRO A 174 1.94 10.09 -20.01
N ALA A 175 1.95 10.75 -18.84
CA ALA A 175 3.11 11.48 -18.32
C ALA A 175 4.31 10.56 -17.98
N LEU A 176 4.07 9.25 -17.85
CA LEU A 176 5.10 8.26 -17.53
C LEU A 176 5.64 7.52 -18.76
N ALA A 177 4.94 7.57 -19.90
CA ALA A 177 5.30 6.84 -21.12
C ALA A 177 6.72 7.18 -21.65
N GLY A 178 7.21 8.39 -21.38
CA GLY A 178 8.56 8.83 -21.76
C GLY A 178 9.67 8.46 -20.77
N ARG A 179 9.35 7.95 -19.57
CA ARG A 179 10.37 7.63 -18.56
C ARG A 179 11.04 6.31 -18.89
N TRP A 180 12.37 6.31 -18.95
CA TRP A 180 13.17 5.15 -19.32
C TRP A 180 12.84 3.91 -18.47
N ALA A 181 12.61 4.08 -17.16
CA ALA A 181 12.34 2.97 -16.25
C ALA A 181 11.00 2.29 -16.54
N VAL A 182 9.99 3.08 -16.94
CA VAL A 182 8.66 2.59 -17.31
C VAL A 182 8.73 1.86 -18.64
N ARG A 183 9.41 2.45 -19.62
CA ARG A 183 9.65 1.79 -20.91
C ARG A 183 10.44 0.49 -20.75
N TYR A 184 11.52 0.52 -19.99
CA TYR A 184 12.31 -0.66 -19.67
C TYR A 184 11.49 -1.72 -18.95
N PHE A 185 10.61 -1.33 -18.03
CA PHE A 185 9.65 -2.23 -17.39
C PHE A 185 8.76 -2.91 -18.43
N LEU A 186 7.99 -2.12 -19.20
CA LEU A 186 7.03 -2.62 -20.18
C LEU A 186 7.69 -3.51 -21.25
N ASP A 187 8.87 -3.12 -21.75
CA ASP A 187 9.62 -3.87 -22.78
C ASP A 187 10.13 -5.24 -22.29
N HIS A 188 10.20 -5.46 -20.97
CA HIS A 188 10.78 -6.67 -20.38
C HIS A 188 9.80 -7.47 -19.52
N VAL A 189 8.51 -7.14 -19.54
CA VAL A 189 7.48 -7.96 -18.92
C VAL A 189 7.33 -9.28 -19.68
N PRO A 190 7.45 -10.45 -19.02
CA PRO A 190 7.18 -11.72 -19.68
C PRO A 190 5.71 -11.81 -20.14
N GLY A 191 5.46 -12.20 -21.39
CA GLY A 191 4.09 -12.34 -21.91
C GLY A 191 3.21 -13.26 -21.06
N TYR A 192 3.80 -14.33 -20.51
CA TYR A 192 3.14 -15.22 -19.56
C TYR A 192 2.58 -14.50 -18.32
N MET A 193 3.26 -13.47 -17.81
CA MET A 193 2.81 -12.74 -16.63
C MET A 193 1.50 -11.98 -16.90
N LEU A 194 1.37 -11.39 -18.08
CA LEU A 194 0.15 -10.68 -18.48
C LEU A 194 -1.03 -11.64 -18.60
N TRP A 195 -0.80 -12.78 -19.26
CA TRP A 195 -1.81 -13.83 -19.37
C TRP A 195 -2.22 -14.34 -18.00
N LEU A 196 -1.27 -14.65 -17.11
CA LEU A 196 -1.53 -15.19 -15.79
C LEU A 196 -2.44 -14.26 -14.97
N ILE A 197 -2.13 -12.97 -14.93
CA ILE A 197 -2.96 -11.98 -14.22
C ILE A 197 -4.36 -11.91 -14.81
N GLN A 198 -4.47 -11.90 -16.14
CA GLN A 198 -5.75 -11.87 -16.83
C GLN A 198 -6.59 -13.12 -16.51
N GLU A 199 -6.00 -14.31 -16.58
CA GLU A 199 -6.68 -15.57 -16.34
C GLU A 199 -7.16 -15.68 -14.88
N LEU A 200 -6.30 -15.34 -13.92
CA LEU A 200 -6.67 -15.29 -12.49
C LEU A 200 -7.88 -14.37 -12.27
N LYS A 201 -7.84 -13.17 -12.85
CA LYS A 201 -8.94 -12.20 -12.73
C LYS A 201 -10.23 -12.70 -13.38
N GLN A 202 -10.14 -13.30 -14.56
CA GLN A 202 -11.30 -13.82 -15.29
C GLN A 202 -11.98 -14.97 -14.53
N GLN A 203 -11.20 -15.83 -13.88
CA GLN A 203 -11.73 -16.92 -13.07
C GLN A 203 -12.07 -16.52 -11.63
N GLY A 204 -11.83 -15.27 -11.24
CA GLY A 204 -12.12 -14.76 -9.89
C GLY A 204 -11.19 -15.28 -8.81
N PHE A 205 -10.00 -15.76 -9.18
CA PHE A 205 -9.00 -16.26 -8.25
C PHE A 205 -8.16 -15.12 -7.66
N PRO A 206 -7.66 -15.27 -6.41
CA PRO A 206 -6.78 -14.27 -5.80
C PRO A 206 -5.45 -14.17 -6.57
N LEU A 207 -4.86 -12.97 -6.61
CA LEU A 207 -3.55 -12.74 -7.22
C LEU A 207 -2.42 -13.13 -6.26
N ASP A 208 -2.41 -14.40 -5.88
CA ASP A 208 -1.41 -14.97 -4.99
C ASP A 208 -1.07 -16.40 -5.41
N ARG A 209 -0.24 -17.07 -4.60
CA ARG A 209 0.12 -18.46 -4.82
C ARG A 209 -1.10 -19.40 -4.89
N HIS A 210 -2.10 -19.19 -4.05
CA HIS A 210 -3.27 -20.06 -3.99
C HIS A 210 -4.13 -19.94 -5.25
N GLY A 211 -4.26 -18.73 -5.81
CA GLY A 211 -4.91 -18.54 -7.09
C GLY A 211 -4.18 -19.28 -8.22
N VAL A 212 -2.84 -19.22 -8.24
CA VAL A 212 -2.04 -19.95 -9.24
C VAL A 212 -2.12 -21.47 -9.05
N GLU A 213 -2.30 -21.96 -7.82
CA GLU A 213 -2.52 -23.39 -7.54
C GLU A 213 -3.90 -23.88 -8.02
N GLN A 214 -4.90 -22.99 -8.04
CA GLN A 214 -6.26 -23.29 -8.52
C GLN A 214 -6.39 -23.21 -10.04
N LEU A 215 -5.47 -22.49 -10.71
CA LEU A 215 -5.42 -22.44 -12.17
C LEU A 215 -4.96 -23.77 -12.77
N ASP A 216 -5.71 -24.22 -13.77
CA ASP A 216 -5.29 -25.30 -14.64
C ASP A 216 -4.26 -24.80 -15.68
N LEU A 217 -2.99 -24.87 -15.30
CA LEU A 217 -1.86 -24.50 -16.15
C LEU A 217 -1.59 -25.51 -17.29
N SER A 218 -2.34 -26.61 -17.37
CA SER A 218 -2.11 -27.63 -18.39
C SER A 218 -2.48 -27.16 -19.81
N LYS A 219 -3.42 -26.22 -19.94
CA LYS A 219 -3.85 -25.61 -21.22
C LYS A 219 -2.75 -24.87 -22.00
N PHE A 220 -1.60 -24.65 -21.38
CA PHE A 220 -0.51 -23.86 -21.96
C PHE A 220 0.82 -24.64 -22.05
N LYS A 221 0.86 -25.90 -21.58
CA LYS A 221 2.00 -26.79 -21.81
C LYS A 221 2.20 -27.13 -23.29
N GLU A 222 1.18 -26.92 -24.13
CA GLU A 222 1.24 -27.12 -25.57
C GLU A 222 2.07 -26.05 -26.31
N ASP A 223 2.21 -24.84 -25.73
CA ASP A 223 2.94 -23.70 -26.34
C ASP A 223 4.30 -23.39 -25.70
N GLY A 224 4.82 -24.26 -24.83
CA GLY A 224 6.19 -24.17 -24.28
C GLY A 224 6.50 -22.93 -23.42
N SER A 225 5.47 -22.21 -22.97
CA SER A 225 5.61 -20.85 -22.41
C SER A 225 5.30 -20.73 -20.91
N ILE A 226 5.11 -21.85 -20.19
CA ILE A 226 4.81 -21.83 -18.75
C ILE A 226 6.01 -22.26 -17.90
N PRO A 227 6.34 -21.47 -16.86
CA PRO A 227 7.20 -21.89 -15.75
C PRO A 227 6.66 -23.11 -14.99
N GLY A 228 7.52 -24.12 -14.83
CA GLY A 228 7.22 -25.43 -14.24
C GLY A 228 6.79 -25.44 -12.77
#